data_AF-V5EXC2-F1
#
_entry.id   AF-V5EXC2-F1
#
_cell.length_a   1.000
_cell.length_b   1.000
_cell.length_c   1.000
_cell.angle_alpha   90.00
_cell.angle_beta   90.00
_cell.angle_gamma   90.00
#
_symmetry.space_group_name_H-M   'P 1'
#
loop_
_entity.id
_entity.type
_entity.pdbx_description
1 polymer ?
#
loop_
_entity_poly.entity_id
_entity_poly.type
_entity_poly.pdbx_seq_one_letter_code
_entity_poly.pdbx_strand_id
1 'polypeptide(L)'
;MATSVHQLRLPLPFNTRYGPLDSRRKVAAISRTSHLLRFYLGYALDAASASQQVYQHELLQKVTTEWTKNIDDLSLKFGGDMRYELINVLLTGRAGPAAEQFLLGNLTEGVLTRLEKQSHTATYALKRLISDSLRPALERCIVCMTGLLGQVRFLGESDGKLRAALRILHAALDSTLSLAKEVDLEALFSQEFYRWCRTERERQERIKQDQDEPRLPITYDVHYVASYIDRGFKNEQIHARMGNDLPAEASQEPVA
;
A
#
# COMPACT_ATOMS: atom_id res chain seq x y z
N MET A 1 27.07 20.84 46.02
CA MET A 1 26.68 19.42 45.88
C MET A 1 27.38 18.87 44.65
N ALA A 2 28.48 18.15 44.84
CA ALA A 2 29.32 17.64 43.76
C ALA A 2 28.77 16.31 43.25
N THR A 3 28.47 16.23 41.96
CA THR A 3 28.15 14.99 41.26
C THR A 3 29.44 14.20 41.05
N SER A 4 29.64 13.14 41.83
CA SER A 4 30.76 12.22 41.60
C SER A 4 30.51 11.42 40.32
N VAL A 5 31.20 11.80 39.24
CA VAL A 5 31.28 11.04 38.01
C VAL A 5 32.04 9.75 38.31
N HIS A 6 31.32 8.64 38.49
CA HIS A 6 31.95 7.32 38.53
C HIS A 6 32.36 6.92 37.12
N GLN A 7 33.64 7.11 36.80
CA GLN A 7 34.27 6.49 35.64
C GLN A 7 34.25 4.98 35.83
N LEU A 8 33.41 4.29 35.06
CA LEU A 8 33.38 2.83 34.98
C LEU A 8 34.65 2.36 34.24
N ARG A 9 35.61 1.78 34.97
CA ARG A 9 36.73 1.04 34.38
C ARG A 9 36.27 -0.37 34.04
N LEU A 10 36.43 -0.75 32.78
CA LEU A 10 36.26 -2.11 32.29
C LEU A 10 37.63 -2.85 32.30
N PRO A 11 37.65 -4.17 32.54
CA PRO A 11 36.52 -5.04 32.82
C PRO A 11 36.02 -4.92 34.26
N LEU A 12 34.70 -5.00 34.44
CA LEU A 12 34.08 -4.95 35.77
C LEU A 12 34.43 -6.21 36.57
N PRO A 13 34.67 -6.10 37.89
CA PRO A 13 35.08 -7.23 38.73
C PRO A 13 33.99 -8.32 38.77
N PHE A 14 34.41 -9.59 38.74
CA PHE A 14 33.54 -10.78 38.73
C PHE A 14 32.47 -10.84 39.85
N ASN A 15 32.64 -10.04 40.90
CA ASN A 15 31.73 -9.97 42.04
C ASN A 15 30.68 -8.85 41.93
N THR A 16 30.63 -8.09 40.83
CA THR A 16 29.49 -7.19 40.59
C THR A 16 28.24 -8.03 40.33
N ARG A 17 27.50 -8.32 41.40
CA ARG A 17 26.08 -8.68 41.30
C ARG A 17 25.39 -7.50 40.61
N TYR A 18 25.04 -7.67 39.34
CA TYR A 18 23.98 -6.90 38.72
C TYR A 18 22.70 -7.25 39.50
N GLY A 19 22.48 -6.56 40.62
CA GLY A 19 21.28 -6.73 41.41
C GLY A 19 20.06 -6.37 40.56
N PRO A 20 18.88 -6.94 40.84
CA PRO A 20 17.65 -6.47 40.23
C PRO A 20 17.60 -4.95 40.43
N LEU A 21 17.45 -4.21 39.34
CA LEU A 21 17.13 -2.78 39.36
C LEU A 21 16.16 -2.51 40.52
N ASP A 22 16.37 -1.44 41.31
CA ASP A 22 15.40 -1.00 42.31
C ASP A 22 13.99 -1.18 41.75
N SER A 23 13.05 -1.74 42.52
CA SER A 23 11.67 -1.97 42.07
C SER A 23 11.08 -0.73 41.38
N ARG A 24 11.44 0.46 41.88
CA ARG A 24 11.15 1.77 41.26
C ARG A 24 11.68 1.93 39.83
N ARG A 25 12.94 1.55 39.56
CA ARG A 25 13.54 1.61 38.22
C ARG A 25 12.92 0.59 37.27
N LYS A 26 12.55 -0.60 37.77
CA LYS A 26 11.80 -1.60 36.97
C LYS A 26 10.43 -1.06 36.55
N VAL A 27 9.67 -0.56 37.51
CA VAL A 27 8.34 0.02 37.27
C VAL A 27 8.44 1.23 36.35
N ALA A 28 9.44 2.10 36.53
CA ALA A 28 9.67 3.24 35.63
C ALA A 28 10.00 2.80 34.18
N ALA A 29 10.83 1.77 34.02
CA ALA A 29 11.19 1.25 32.70
C ALA A 29 9.99 0.60 31.98
N ILE A 30 9.19 -0.21 32.68
CA ILE A 30 7.97 -0.83 32.15
C ILE A 30 6.91 0.24 31.85
N SER A 31 6.74 1.23 32.72
CA SER A 31 5.80 2.33 32.50
C SER A 31 6.16 3.14 31.26
N ARG A 32 7.44 3.50 31.11
CA ARG A 32 7.93 4.26 29.95
C ARG A 32 7.77 3.48 28.65
N THR A 33 8.15 2.20 28.64
CA THR A 33 8.02 1.35 27.44
C THR A 33 6.56 1.12 27.09
N SER A 34 5.69 0.87 28.07
CA SER A 34 4.24 0.75 27.87
C SER A 34 3.63 2.04 27.30
N HIS A 35 4.03 3.21 27.80
CA HIS A 35 3.57 4.50 27.29
C HIS A 35 3.99 4.72 25.83
N LEU A 36 5.26 4.46 25.50
CA LEU A 36 5.76 4.56 24.13
C LEU A 36 5.07 3.58 23.19
N LEU A 37 4.86 2.34 23.64
CA LEU A 37 4.16 1.32 22.87
C LEU A 37 2.74 1.76 22.55
N ARG A 38 1.99 2.26 23.55
CA ARG A 38 0.64 2.79 23.34
C ARG A 38 0.63 3.92 22.32
N PHE A 39 1.58 4.85 22.41
CA PHE A 39 1.67 5.98 21.48
C PHE A 39 1.93 5.52 20.05
N TYR A 40 2.94 4.66 19.84
CA TYR A 40 3.29 4.20 18.49
C TYR A 40 2.25 3.25 17.90
N LEU A 41 1.61 2.40 18.71
CA LEU A 41 0.50 1.55 18.26
C LEU A 41 -0.71 2.39 17.87
N GLY A 42 -1.10 3.38 18.68
CA GLY A 42 -2.18 4.30 18.33
C GLY A 42 -1.89 5.02 17.02
N TYR A 43 -0.69 5.57 16.87
CA TYR A 43 -0.28 6.23 15.64
C TYR A 43 -0.23 5.29 14.42
N ALA A 44 0.21 4.03 14.60
CA ALA A 44 0.18 3.03 13.54
C ALA A 44 -1.25 2.69 13.09
N LEU A 45 -2.18 2.57 14.03
CA LEU A 45 -3.60 2.33 13.74
C LEU A 45 -4.23 3.52 13.02
N ASP A 46 -3.94 4.75 13.46
CA ASP A 46 -4.42 5.97 12.79
C ASP A 46 -3.87 6.08 11.37
N ALA A 47 -2.59 5.77 11.16
CA ALA A 47 -1.97 5.75 9.84
C ALA A 47 -2.54 4.66 8.93
N ALA A 48 -2.82 3.47 9.47
CA ALA A 48 -3.46 2.38 8.73
C ALA A 48 -4.89 2.75 8.33
N SER A 49 -5.67 3.33 9.24
CA SER A 49 -7.02 3.84 8.99
C SER A 49 -7.02 4.94 7.93
N ALA A 50 -6.11 5.91 8.03
CA ALA A 50 -5.95 6.95 7.02
C ALA A 50 -5.58 6.36 5.63
N SER A 51 -4.70 5.35 5.60
CA SER A 51 -4.34 4.67 4.35
C SER A 51 -5.54 3.95 3.73
N GLN A 52 -6.34 3.27 4.57
CA GLN A 52 -7.58 2.62 4.13
C GLN A 52 -8.56 3.64 3.55
N GLN A 53 -8.77 4.78 4.22
CA GLN A 53 -9.65 5.84 3.74
C GLN A 53 -9.20 6.41 2.39
N VAL A 54 -7.90 6.67 2.22
CA VAL A 54 -7.36 7.13 0.93
C VAL A 54 -7.60 6.08 -0.15
N TYR A 55 -7.33 4.80 0.12
CA TYR A 55 -7.57 3.73 -0.84
C TYR A 55 -9.05 3.65 -1.25
N GLN A 56 -9.98 3.71 -0.30
CA GLN A 56 -11.40 3.54 -0.59
C GLN A 56 -12.01 4.77 -1.26
N HIS A 57 -11.77 5.96 -0.73
CA HIS A 57 -12.42 7.17 -1.21
C HIS A 57 -11.71 7.78 -2.42
N GLU A 58 -10.38 7.78 -2.45
CA GLU A 58 -9.63 8.44 -3.52
C GLU A 58 -9.34 7.49 -4.68
N LEU A 59 -8.96 6.23 -4.41
CA LEU A 59 -8.56 5.30 -5.47
C LEU A 59 -9.75 4.48 -5.97
N LEU A 60 -10.44 3.75 -5.09
CA LEU A 60 -11.57 2.92 -5.51
C LEU A 60 -12.75 3.76 -6.01
N GLN A 61 -13.29 4.66 -5.18
CA GLN A 61 -14.53 5.38 -5.48
C GLN A 61 -14.42 6.45 -6.57
N LYS A 62 -13.25 7.05 -6.80
CA LYS A 62 -13.08 8.09 -7.83
C LYS A 62 -12.43 7.58 -9.11
N VAL A 63 -11.59 6.55 -9.04
CA VAL A 63 -10.84 6.08 -10.21
C VAL A 63 -11.35 4.72 -10.67
N THR A 64 -11.26 3.69 -9.83
CA THR A 64 -11.61 2.31 -10.24
C THR A 64 -13.09 2.17 -10.59
N THR A 65 -14.01 2.77 -9.83
CA THR A 65 -15.45 2.76 -10.12
C THR A 65 -15.79 3.52 -11.39
N GLU A 66 -15.13 4.64 -11.68
CA GLU A 66 -15.36 5.39 -12.93
C GLU A 66 -14.91 4.56 -14.13
N TRP A 67 -13.75 3.90 -14.04
CA TRP A 67 -13.25 3.03 -15.12
C TRP A 67 -14.11 1.79 -15.32
N THR A 68 -14.44 1.08 -14.24
CA THR A 68 -15.30 -0.12 -14.31
C THR A 68 -16.67 0.22 -14.86
N LYS A 69 -17.30 1.29 -14.37
CA LYS A 69 -18.59 1.75 -14.90
C LYS A 69 -18.51 2.11 -16.38
N ASN A 70 -17.46 2.80 -16.83
CA ASN A 70 -17.29 3.14 -18.24
C ASN A 70 -17.13 1.90 -19.12
N ILE A 71 -16.41 0.88 -18.65
CA ILE A 71 -16.26 -0.40 -19.34
C ILE A 71 -17.58 -1.16 -19.38
N ASP A 72 -18.27 -1.25 -18.25
CA ASP A 72 -19.52 -2.01 -18.12
C ASP A 72 -20.65 -1.36 -18.95
N ASP A 73 -20.76 -0.03 -18.92
CA ASP A 73 -21.74 0.72 -19.73
C ASP A 73 -21.53 0.51 -21.23
N LEU A 74 -20.28 0.37 -21.68
CA LEU A 74 -19.96 0.11 -23.10
C LEU A 74 -20.14 -1.36 -23.46
N SER A 75 -19.75 -2.28 -22.58
CA SER A 75 -20.02 -3.70 -22.72
C SER A 75 -21.51 -3.97 -22.92
N LEU A 76 -22.37 -3.33 -22.11
CA LEU A 76 -23.82 -3.42 -22.22
C LEU A 76 -24.38 -2.83 -23.53
N LYS A 77 -23.81 -1.72 -24.03
CA LYS A 77 -24.28 -1.04 -25.25
C LYS A 77 -23.92 -1.80 -26.53
N PHE A 78 -22.74 -2.40 -26.58
CA PHE A 78 -22.22 -3.06 -27.78
C PHE A 78 -22.32 -4.58 -27.73
N GLY A 79 -22.69 -5.17 -26.59
CA GLY A 79 -22.96 -6.60 -26.43
C GLY A 79 -21.71 -7.49 -26.46
N GLY A 80 -20.56 -6.97 -26.01
CA GLY A 80 -19.27 -7.66 -26.05
C GLY A 80 -18.37 -7.37 -24.86
N ASP A 81 -17.37 -8.21 -24.63
CA ASP A 81 -16.39 -7.99 -23.56
C ASP A 81 -15.43 -6.86 -23.95
N MET A 82 -15.68 -5.70 -23.36
CA MET A 82 -14.90 -4.50 -23.56
C MET A 82 -13.42 -4.68 -23.13
N ARG A 83 -13.11 -5.55 -22.18
CA ARG A 83 -11.71 -5.82 -21.80
C ARG A 83 -10.95 -6.49 -22.94
N TYR A 84 -11.57 -7.49 -23.56
CA TYR A 84 -11.02 -8.16 -24.73
C TYR A 84 -10.86 -7.19 -25.90
N GLU A 85 -11.84 -6.30 -26.14
CA GLU A 85 -11.71 -5.27 -27.17
C GLU A 85 -10.53 -4.33 -26.91
N LEU A 86 -10.36 -3.84 -25.67
CA LEU A 86 -9.24 -2.96 -25.31
C LEU A 86 -7.88 -3.67 -25.46
N ILE A 87 -7.78 -4.95 -25.10
CA ILE A 87 -6.58 -5.76 -25.33
C ILE A 87 -6.32 -5.92 -26.84
N ASN A 88 -7.37 -6.14 -27.64
CA ASN A 88 -7.23 -6.22 -29.09
C ASN A 88 -6.74 -4.88 -29.68
N VAL A 89 -7.24 -3.74 -29.18
CA VAL A 89 -6.73 -2.41 -29.58
C VAL A 89 -5.27 -2.26 -29.20
N LEU A 90 -4.89 -2.64 -27.98
CA LEU A 90 -3.50 -2.59 -27.52
C LEU A 90 -2.54 -3.39 -28.43
N LEU A 91 -2.98 -4.53 -28.94
CA LEU A 91 -2.15 -5.41 -29.78
C LEU A 91 -2.15 -5.02 -31.26
N THR A 92 -3.27 -4.53 -31.77
CA THR A 92 -3.46 -4.30 -33.22
C THR A 92 -3.43 -2.82 -33.61
N GLY A 93 -3.58 -1.91 -32.65
CA GLY A 93 -3.77 -0.47 -32.88
C GLY A 93 -5.07 -0.13 -33.64
N ARG A 94 -5.97 -1.10 -33.82
CA ARG A 94 -7.25 -0.91 -34.50
C ARG A 94 -8.38 -1.00 -33.48
N ALA A 95 -9.06 0.13 -33.28
CA ALA A 95 -10.21 0.18 -32.40
C ALA A 95 -11.46 -0.38 -33.10
N GLY A 96 -12.15 -1.31 -32.44
CA GLY A 96 -13.53 -1.65 -32.79
C GLY A 96 -14.49 -0.52 -32.39
N PRO A 97 -15.78 -0.60 -32.76
CA PRO A 97 -16.74 0.47 -32.51
C PRO A 97 -16.89 0.85 -31.02
N ALA A 98 -16.84 -0.13 -30.10
CA ALA A 98 -16.96 0.16 -28.67
C ALA A 98 -15.68 0.79 -28.11
N ALA A 99 -14.51 0.26 -28.48
CA ALA A 99 -13.21 0.83 -28.14
C ALA A 99 -12.99 2.24 -28.73
N GLU A 100 -13.50 2.50 -29.92
CA GLU A 100 -13.45 3.83 -30.54
C GLU A 100 -14.34 4.82 -29.79
N GLN A 101 -15.57 4.42 -29.45
CA GLN A 101 -16.47 5.22 -28.62
C GLN A 101 -15.88 5.49 -27.22
N PHE A 102 -15.15 4.53 -26.66
CA PHE A 102 -14.43 4.71 -25.41
C PHE A 102 -13.33 5.76 -25.53
N LEU A 103 -12.40 5.56 -26.47
CA LEU A 103 -11.19 6.38 -26.60
C LEU A 103 -11.50 7.81 -27.08
N LEU A 104 -12.42 7.97 -28.03
CA LEU A 104 -12.71 9.26 -28.66
C LEU A 104 -13.97 9.94 -28.11
N GLY A 105 -14.97 9.16 -27.73
CA GLY A 105 -16.26 9.69 -27.26
C GLY A 105 -16.30 9.95 -25.76
N ASN A 106 -16.00 8.93 -24.96
CA ASN A 106 -16.14 9.01 -23.50
C ASN A 106 -14.88 9.57 -22.82
N LEU A 107 -13.70 9.22 -23.34
CA LEU A 107 -12.41 9.58 -22.74
C LEU A 107 -11.88 10.92 -23.26
N THR A 108 -12.59 12.00 -22.91
CA THR A 108 -12.11 13.36 -23.20
C THR A 108 -10.78 13.64 -22.49
N GLU A 109 -9.97 14.56 -23.03
CA GLU A 109 -8.69 14.95 -22.44
C GLU A 109 -8.82 15.45 -20.99
N GLY A 110 -9.89 16.18 -20.70
CA GLY A 110 -10.19 16.65 -19.35
C GLY A 110 -10.49 15.52 -18.37
N VAL A 111 -11.22 14.48 -18.80
CA VAL A 111 -11.50 13.31 -17.95
C VAL A 111 -10.23 12.49 -17.73
N LEU A 112 -9.45 12.27 -18.80
CA LEU A 112 -8.19 11.52 -18.73
C LEU A 112 -7.19 12.18 -17.76
N THR A 113 -6.95 13.47 -17.92
CA THR A 113 -6.03 14.24 -17.06
C THR A 113 -6.51 14.32 -15.61
N ARG A 114 -7.83 14.43 -15.38
CA ARG A 114 -8.43 14.38 -14.05
C ARG A 114 -8.17 13.03 -13.37
N LEU A 115 -8.49 11.94 -14.06
CA LEU A 115 -8.34 10.58 -13.53
C LEU A 115 -6.87 10.22 -13.29
N GLU A 116 -5.98 10.61 -14.20
CA GLU A 116 -4.52 10.46 -14.05
C GLU A 116 -4.03 11.18 -12.80
N LYS A 117 -4.42 12.46 -12.63
CA LYS A 117 -4.05 13.24 -11.44
C LYS A 117 -4.61 12.65 -10.16
N GLN A 118 -5.86 12.21 -10.15
CA GLN A 118 -6.48 11.57 -8.97
C GLN A 118 -5.78 10.27 -8.61
N SER A 119 -5.51 9.40 -9.59
CA SER A 119 -4.77 8.15 -9.39
C SER A 119 -3.39 8.41 -8.82
N HIS A 120 -2.60 9.31 -9.42
CA HIS A 120 -1.26 9.64 -8.93
C HIS A 120 -1.26 10.30 -7.55
N THR A 121 -2.23 11.19 -7.28
CA THR A 121 -2.34 11.82 -5.95
C THR A 121 -2.66 10.78 -4.88
N ALA A 122 -3.58 9.85 -5.18
CA ALA A 122 -3.97 8.78 -4.26
C ALA A 122 -2.83 7.79 -4.00
N THR A 123 -2.15 7.30 -5.05
CA THR A 123 -1.03 6.36 -4.88
C THR A 123 0.16 7.01 -4.16
N TYR A 124 0.45 8.28 -4.45
CA TYR A 124 1.48 9.03 -3.73
C TYR A 124 1.13 9.23 -2.26
N ALA A 125 -0.13 9.57 -1.95
CA ALA A 125 -0.59 9.70 -0.57
C ALA A 125 -0.48 8.37 0.19
N LEU A 126 -0.88 7.25 -0.42
CA LEU A 126 -0.71 5.91 0.15
C LEU A 126 0.75 5.59 0.41
N LYS A 127 1.62 5.79 -0.59
CA LYS A 127 3.06 5.57 -0.45
C LYS A 127 3.63 6.34 0.72
N ARG A 128 3.30 7.63 0.83
CA ARG A 128 3.75 8.51 1.89
C ARG A 128 3.27 8.07 3.27
N LEU A 129 1.99 7.72 3.41
CA LEU A 129 1.43 7.22 4.68
C LEU A 129 2.12 5.93 5.12
N ILE A 130 2.41 5.03 4.18
CA ILE A 130 3.10 3.78 4.46
C ILE A 130 4.56 4.02 4.84
N SER A 131 5.31 4.80 4.05
CA SER A 131 6.75 5.01 4.23
C SER A 131 7.10 5.88 5.42
N ASP A 132 6.36 6.97 5.62
CA ASP A 132 6.73 8.02 6.57
C ASP A 132 6.08 7.80 7.93
N SER A 133 4.92 7.16 7.96
CA SER A 133 4.10 7.03 9.17
C SER A 133 4.02 5.58 9.66
N LEU A 134 3.38 4.69 8.88
CA LEU A 134 3.02 3.35 9.33
C LEU A 134 4.24 2.47 9.58
N ARG A 135 5.17 2.38 8.62
CA ARG A 135 6.38 1.56 8.75
C ARG A 135 7.25 2.01 9.95
N PRO A 136 7.64 3.29 10.09
CA PRO A 136 8.45 3.73 11.22
C PRO A 136 7.75 3.54 12.57
N ALA A 137 6.42 3.65 12.62
CA ALA A 137 5.66 3.39 13.84
C ALA A 137 5.76 1.92 14.27
N LEU A 138 5.56 0.98 13.33
CA LEU A 138 5.69 -0.45 13.58
C LEU A 138 7.13 -0.84 13.98
N GLU A 139 8.15 -0.29 13.30
CA GLU A 139 9.56 -0.50 13.66
C GLU A 139 9.84 -0.03 15.10
N ARG A 140 9.31 1.14 15.51
CA ARG A 140 9.44 1.64 16.89
C ARG A 140 8.70 0.78 17.90
N CYS A 141 7.52 0.24 17.56
CA CYS A 141 6.81 -0.74 18.39
C CYS A 141 7.65 -1.99 18.62
N ILE A 142 8.28 -2.54 17.57
CA ILE A 142 9.15 -3.72 17.66
C ILE A 142 10.36 -3.43 18.56
N VAL A 143 11.01 -2.28 18.42
CA VAL A 143 12.12 -1.86 19.29
C VAL A 143 11.68 -1.79 20.76
N CYS A 144 10.53 -1.17 21.04
CA CYS A 144 9.99 -1.08 22.39
C CYS A 144 9.68 -2.47 22.99
N MET A 145 9.04 -3.35 22.22
CA MET A 145 8.72 -4.72 22.64
C MET A 145 9.97 -5.57 22.86
N THR A 146 10.98 -5.42 22.01
CA THR A 146 12.26 -6.12 22.15
C THR A 146 12.99 -5.68 23.41
N GLY A 147 12.97 -4.38 23.71
CA GLY A 147 13.50 -3.83 24.96
C GLY A 147 12.79 -4.38 26.20
N LEU A 148 11.46 -4.44 26.17
CA LEU A 148 10.66 -5.02 27.25
C LEU A 148 10.96 -6.52 27.44
N LEU A 149 11.08 -7.27 26.35
CA LEU A 149 11.43 -8.69 26.38
C LEU A 149 12.83 -8.92 26.97
N GLY A 150 13.80 -8.05 26.67
CA GLY A 150 15.12 -8.07 27.31
C GLY A 150 15.04 -7.87 28.82
N GLN A 151 14.18 -6.97 29.29
CA GLN A 151 13.95 -6.75 30.72
C GLN A 151 13.29 -7.96 31.39
N VAL A 152 12.23 -8.52 30.80
CA VAL A 152 11.54 -9.71 31.33
C VAL A 152 12.50 -10.90 31.46
N ARG A 153 13.34 -11.14 30.45
CA ARG A 153 14.36 -12.20 30.48
C ARG A 153 15.42 -11.95 31.54
N PHE A 154 15.91 -10.72 31.67
CA PHE A 154 16.86 -10.35 32.71
C PHE A 154 16.30 -10.58 34.12
N LEU A 155 14.98 -10.45 34.28
CA LEU A 155 14.28 -10.67 35.54
C LEU A 155 13.87 -12.14 35.79
N GLY A 156 14.09 -13.04 34.83
CA GLY A 156 13.74 -14.45 34.95
C GLY A 156 12.24 -14.76 34.85
N GLU A 157 11.45 -13.84 34.31
CA GLU A 157 10.00 -14.01 34.15
C GLU A 157 9.62 -14.67 32.82
N SER A 158 8.41 -15.23 32.73
CA SER A 158 7.91 -15.88 31.51
C SER A 158 7.70 -14.87 30.38
N ASP A 159 8.28 -15.11 29.20
CA ASP A 159 8.25 -14.19 28.07
C ASP A 159 7.33 -14.63 26.90
N GLY A 160 6.57 -15.72 27.07
CA GLY A 160 5.76 -16.33 26.01
C GLY A 160 4.77 -15.37 25.34
N LYS A 161 3.99 -14.63 26.14
CA LYS A 161 3.01 -13.65 25.63
C LYS A 161 3.67 -12.48 24.88
N LEU A 162 4.82 -11.99 25.38
CA LEU A 162 5.55 -10.91 24.72
C LEU A 162 6.13 -11.37 23.38
N ARG A 163 6.64 -12.61 23.30
CA ARG A 163 7.11 -13.19 22.03
C ARG A 163 5.97 -13.31 21.02
N ALA A 164 4.79 -13.77 21.46
CA ALA A 164 3.62 -13.85 20.58
C ALA A 164 3.22 -12.47 20.04
N ALA A 165 3.13 -11.45 20.91
CA ALA A 165 2.84 -10.08 20.50
C ALA A 165 3.90 -9.50 19.54
N LEU A 166 5.18 -9.78 19.79
CA LEU A 166 6.28 -9.37 18.91
C LEU A 166 6.21 -10.04 17.53
N ARG A 167 5.81 -11.32 17.44
CA ARG A 167 5.56 -12.00 16.16
C ARG A 167 4.43 -11.33 15.37
N ILE A 168 3.35 -10.93 16.04
CA ILE A 168 2.23 -10.21 15.40
C ILE A 168 2.73 -8.87 14.82
N LEU A 169 3.56 -8.13 15.56
CA LEU A 169 4.13 -6.87 15.06
C LEU A 169 5.05 -7.07 13.86
N HIS A 170 5.87 -8.14 13.85
CA HIS A 170 6.66 -8.48 12.67
C HIS A 170 5.78 -8.83 11.47
N ALA A 171 4.75 -9.66 11.66
CA ALA A 171 3.81 -9.99 10.59
C ALA A 171 3.10 -8.74 10.04
N ALA A 172 2.72 -7.81 10.92
CA ALA A 172 2.13 -6.53 10.51
C ALA A 172 3.11 -5.66 9.71
N LEU A 173 4.39 -5.61 10.12
CA LEU A 173 5.44 -4.90 9.39
C LEU A 173 5.69 -5.53 8.03
N ASP A 174 5.80 -6.85 7.95
CA ASP A 174 6.02 -7.58 6.70
C ASP A 174 4.85 -7.38 5.72
N SER A 175 3.61 -7.43 6.23
CA SER A 175 2.40 -7.10 5.46
C SER A 175 2.44 -5.66 4.93
N THR A 176 2.86 -4.70 5.76
CA THR A 176 3.02 -3.29 5.38
C THR A 176 4.09 -3.10 4.29
N LEU A 177 5.21 -3.81 4.39
CA LEU A 177 6.28 -3.76 3.39
C LEU A 177 5.85 -4.38 2.06
N SER A 178 5.11 -5.49 2.11
CA SER A 178 4.52 -6.06 0.89
C SER A 178 3.48 -5.10 0.31
N LEU A 179 2.66 -4.44 1.13
CA LEU A 179 1.67 -3.47 0.66
C LEU A 179 2.33 -2.28 -0.03
N ALA A 180 3.45 -1.78 0.51
CA ALA A 180 4.22 -0.71 -0.13
C ALA A 180 4.65 -1.08 -1.56
N LYS A 181 5.14 -2.33 -1.76
CA LYS A 181 5.53 -2.83 -3.08
C LYS A 181 4.34 -2.90 -4.03
N GLU A 182 3.19 -3.40 -3.56
CA GLU A 182 1.97 -3.46 -4.37
C GLU A 182 1.50 -2.07 -4.78
N VAL A 183 1.52 -1.09 -3.87
CA VAL A 183 1.16 0.31 -4.18
C VAL A 183 2.11 0.94 -5.20
N ASP A 184 3.41 0.64 -5.10
CA ASP A 184 4.40 1.12 -6.07
C ASP A 184 4.18 0.49 -7.46
N LEU A 185 3.91 -0.82 -7.53
CA LEU A 185 3.57 -1.49 -8.77
C LEU A 185 2.27 -0.95 -9.37
N GLU A 186 1.24 -0.76 -8.54
CA GLU A 186 -0.04 -0.17 -8.94
C GLU A 186 0.13 1.21 -9.58
N ALA A 187 1.02 2.04 -9.04
CA ALA A 187 1.34 3.34 -9.60
C ALA A 187 2.01 3.25 -10.98
N LEU A 188 2.84 2.23 -11.21
CA LEU A 188 3.44 1.97 -12.53
C LEU A 188 2.39 1.50 -13.53
N PHE A 189 1.55 0.53 -13.15
CA PHE A 189 0.47 0.05 -14.01
C PHE A 189 -0.46 1.19 -14.44
N SER A 190 -0.86 2.05 -13.50
CA SER A 190 -1.74 3.17 -13.83
C SER A 190 -1.04 4.19 -14.73
N GLN A 191 0.24 4.52 -14.46
CA GLN A 191 1.01 5.44 -15.28
C GLN A 191 1.13 4.98 -16.74
N GLU A 192 1.49 3.70 -16.95
CA GLU A 192 1.62 3.14 -18.30
C GLU A 192 0.28 3.07 -19.01
N PHE A 193 -0.81 2.77 -18.29
CA PHE A 193 -2.16 2.82 -18.83
C PHE A 193 -2.57 4.23 -19.30
N TYR A 194 -2.30 5.27 -18.51
CA TYR A 194 -2.59 6.65 -18.92
C TYR A 194 -1.76 7.10 -20.13
N ARG A 195 -0.49 6.67 -20.21
CA ARG A 195 0.35 6.90 -21.41
C ARG A 195 -0.24 6.22 -22.63
N TRP A 196 -0.64 4.96 -22.51
CA TRP A 196 -1.29 4.22 -23.58
C TRP A 196 -2.56 4.93 -24.06
N CYS A 197 -3.46 5.32 -23.15
CA CYS A 197 -4.68 6.03 -23.51
C CYS A 197 -4.40 7.31 -24.31
N ARG A 198 -3.36 8.08 -23.96
CA ARG A 198 -2.98 9.29 -24.71
C ARG A 198 -2.47 8.95 -26.11
N THR A 199 -1.53 8.02 -26.23
CA THR A 199 -0.97 7.61 -27.52
C THR A 199 -2.04 6.99 -28.43
N GLU A 200 -2.92 6.16 -27.86
CA GLU A 200 -3.93 5.46 -28.63
C GLU A 200 -5.06 6.40 -29.06
N ARG A 201 -5.45 7.37 -28.23
CA ARG A 201 -6.38 8.41 -28.64
C ARG A 201 -5.84 9.21 -29.84
N GLU A 202 -4.59 9.66 -29.77
CA GLU A 202 -3.94 10.37 -30.86
C GLU A 202 -3.84 9.51 -32.13
N ARG A 203 -3.57 8.20 -31.98
CA ARG A 203 -3.58 7.25 -33.10
C ARG A 203 -4.95 7.22 -33.78
N GLN A 204 -6.03 7.03 -33.01
CA GLN A 204 -7.37 6.91 -33.55
C GLN A 204 -7.87 8.24 -34.14
N GLU A 205 -7.49 9.39 -33.58
CA GLU A 205 -7.77 10.71 -34.16
C GLU A 205 -7.12 10.89 -35.54
N ARG A 206 -5.86 10.44 -35.72
CA ARG A 206 -5.15 10.51 -37.00
C ARG A 206 -5.70 9.53 -38.04
N ILE A 207 -6.10 8.33 -37.63
CA ILE A 207 -6.76 7.35 -38.51
C ILE A 207 -8.07 7.93 -39.07
N LYS A 208 -8.84 8.67 -38.26
CA LYS A 208 -10.05 9.38 -38.71
C LYS A 208 -9.80 10.52 -39.70
N GLN A 209 -8.58 11.06 -39.72
CA GLN A 209 -8.17 12.14 -40.63
C GLN A 209 -7.57 11.57 -41.94
N ASP A 210 -7.85 10.31 -42.27
CA ASP A 210 -7.32 9.59 -43.43
C ASP A 210 -5.78 9.55 -43.51
N GLN A 211 -5.09 9.67 -42.37
CA GLN A 211 -3.67 9.37 -42.29
C GLN A 211 -3.49 7.86 -42.16
N ASP A 212 -3.09 7.20 -43.25
CA ASP A 212 -2.78 5.77 -43.25
C ASP A 212 -1.65 5.47 -42.26
N GLU A 213 -1.96 4.62 -41.26
CA GLU A 213 -1.05 4.06 -40.25
C GLU A 213 -0.07 5.06 -39.62
N PRO A 214 -0.53 5.94 -38.71
CA PRO A 214 0.35 6.83 -37.97
C PRO A 214 1.31 6.01 -37.10
N ARG A 215 2.60 6.01 -37.48
CA ARG A 215 3.68 5.39 -36.70
C ARG A 215 4.00 6.26 -35.48
N LEU A 216 3.15 6.19 -34.47
CA LEU A 216 3.44 6.77 -33.16
C LEU A 216 4.43 5.85 -32.42
N PRO A 217 5.49 6.41 -31.80
CA PRO A 217 6.41 5.62 -30.99
C PRO A 217 5.67 5.04 -29.80
N ILE A 218 5.82 3.74 -29.57
CA ILE A 218 5.30 3.08 -28.37
C ILE A 218 6.20 3.53 -27.21
N THR A 219 5.65 4.36 -26.34
CA THR A 219 6.34 4.93 -25.16
C THR A 219 5.84 4.34 -23.85
N TYR A 220 5.04 3.28 -23.93
CA TYR A 220 4.42 2.61 -22.80
C TYR A 220 4.76 1.11 -22.76
N ASP A 221 4.71 0.52 -21.58
CA ASP A 221 4.89 -0.93 -21.41
C ASP A 221 3.58 -1.69 -21.66
N VAL A 222 3.54 -2.43 -22.77
CA VAL A 222 2.37 -3.22 -23.19
C VAL A 222 1.96 -4.26 -22.15
N HIS A 223 2.91 -4.88 -21.45
CA HIS A 223 2.60 -5.93 -20.48
C HIS A 223 1.88 -5.36 -19.26
N TYR A 224 2.31 -4.18 -18.79
CA TYR A 224 1.64 -3.50 -17.69
C TYR A 224 0.23 -3.04 -18.09
N VAL A 225 0.08 -2.45 -19.28
CA VAL A 225 -1.25 -2.02 -19.76
C VAL A 225 -2.21 -3.21 -19.89
N ALA A 226 -1.77 -4.32 -20.50
CA ALA A 226 -2.58 -5.52 -20.67
C ALA A 226 -3.02 -6.10 -19.32
N SER A 227 -2.08 -6.24 -18.37
CA SER A 227 -2.37 -6.75 -17.03
C SER A 227 -3.32 -5.83 -16.26
N TYR A 228 -3.23 -4.51 -16.45
CA TYR A 228 -4.10 -3.54 -15.81
C TYR A 228 -5.55 -3.63 -16.29
N ILE A 229 -5.75 -3.88 -17.59
CA ILE A 229 -7.06 -4.06 -18.23
C ILE A 229 -7.67 -5.41 -17.86
N ASP A 230 -6.89 -6.50 -17.92
CA ASP A 230 -7.36 -7.87 -17.69
C ASP A 230 -8.00 -8.04 -16.30
N ARG A 231 -7.31 -7.54 -15.27
CA ARG A 231 -7.81 -7.51 -13.89
C ARG A 231 -8.95 -6.50 -13.64
N GLY A 232 -9.40 -5.77 -14.65
CA GLY A 232 -10.50 -4.80 -14.55
C GLY A 232 -10.19 -3.59 -13.65
N PHE A 233 -8.95 -3.10 -13.67
CA PHE A 233 -8.49 -1.92 -12.92
C PHE A 233 -8.57 -2.01 -11.39
N LYS A 234 -8.85 -3.21 -10.84
CA LYS A 234 -8.86 -3.46 -9.40
C LYS A 234 -7.67 -4.34 -9.04
N ASN A 235 -6.86 -3.89 -8.08
CA ASN A 235 -5.81 -4.72 -7.49
C ASN A 235 -6.38 -5.53 -6.34
N GLU A 236 -6.51 -6.85 -6.51
CA GLU A 236 -7.04 -7.75 -5.49
C GLU A 236 -6.16 -7.82 -4.24
N GLN A 237 -4.83 -7.73 -4.38
CA GLN A 237 -3.92 -7.83 -3.24
C GLN A 237 -4.01 -6.61 -2.33
N ILE A 238 -4.08 -5.42 -2.93
CA ILE A 238 -4.31 -4.16 -2.21
C ILE A 238 -5.70 -4.19 -1.58
N HIS A 239 -6.70 -4.68 -2.31
CA HIS A 239 -8.07 -4.80 -1.81
C HIS A 239 -8.20 -5.77 -0.63
N ALA A 240 -7.52 -6.90 -0.65
CA ALA A 240 -7.55 -7.86 0.45
C ALA A 240 -7.00 -7.28 1.77
N ARG A 241 -6.14 -6.25 1.70
CA ARG A 241 -5.50 -5.62 2.87
C ARG A 241 -6.16 -4.32 3.33
N MET A 242 -6.80 -3.60 2.41
CA MET A 242 -7.41 -2.28 2.68
C MET A 242 -8.90 -2.20 2.32
N GLY A 243 -9.50 -3.29 1.85
CA GLY A 243 -10.94 -3.40 1.60
C GLY A 243 -11.75 -3.31 2.89
N ASN A 244 -13.07 -3.09 2.76
CA ASN A 244 -14.00 -3.20 3.88
C ASN A 244 -14.38 -4.65 4.18
N ASP A 245 -14.09 -5.54 3.26
CA ASP A 245 -14.44 -6.95 3.37
C ASP A 245 -13.39 -7.62 4.25
N LEU A 246 -13.68 -7.72 5.55
CA LEU A 246 -12.93 -8.60 6.43
C LEU A 246 -13.14 -10.04 5.94
N PRO A 247 -12.09 -10.76 5.51
CA PRO A 247 -12.24 -12.17 5.20
C PRO A 247 -12.73 -12.87 6.47
N ALA A 248 -13.81 -13.66 6.35
CA ALA A 248 -14.43 -14.37 7.47
C ALA A 248 -13.45 -15.26 8.26
N GLU A 249 -12.32 -15.61 7.67
CA GLU A 249 -11.22 -16.37 8.27
C GLU A 249 -10.44 -15.60 9.34
N ALA A 250 -10.43 -14.26 9.32
CA ALA A 250 -9.78 -13.44 10.35
C ALA A 250 -10.52 -13.44 11.70
N SER A 251 -11.75 -13.98 11.72
CA SER A 251 -12.55 -14.18 12.94
C SER A 251 -12.33 -15.55 13.60
N GLN A 252 -11.51 -16.42 12.99
CA GLN A 252 -11.10 -17.67 13.64
C GLN A 252 -9.85 -17.40 14.49
N GLU A 253 -10.06 -17.43 15.81
CA GLU A 253 -9.04 -17.26 16.84
C GLU A 253 -7.77 -18.08 16.54
N PRO A 254 -6.57 -17.58 16.88
CA PRO A 254 -5.41 -18.45 16.99
C PRO A 254 -5.69 -19.44 18.13
N VAL A 255 -5.90 -20.71 17.76
CA VAL A 255 -6.01 -21.84 18.68
C VAL A 255 -4.83 -21.80 19.67
N ALA A 256 -5.19 -21.93 20.95
CA ALA A 256 -4.37 -21.81 22.15
C ALA A 256 -3.09 -22.66 22.16
#